data_AF-A0A960TIT8-F1
#
_entry.id   AF-A0A960TIT8-F1
#
_cell.length_a   1.000
_cell.length_b   1.000
_cell.length_c   1.000
_cell.angle_alpha   90.00
_cell.angle_beta   90.00
_cell.angle_gamma   90.00
#
_symmetry.space_group_name_H-M   'P 1'
#
loop_
_entity.id
_entity.type
_entity.pdbx_description
1 polymer ?
#
loop_
_entity_poly.entity_id
_entity_poly.type
_entity_poly.pdbx_seq_one_letter_code
_entity_poly.pdbx_strand_id
1 'polypeptide(L)'
;MKWLTIFFLTVGLVYSESADLKIEDLTVGKGREAKIGDEVTVHYTGWLTNGKKFDSSVDRNTPFKFILGAGMVIPGWDKGVNGMKEGGKRKLTIPSQMGYGTRGVGPIPPNATLVFDVELLKVKSGK
;
A
#
# COMPACT_ATOMS: atom_id res chain seq x y z
N MET A 1 -50.09 -30.39 -23.26
CA MET A 1 -50.12 -29.62 -21.99
C MET A 1 -49.00 -30.12 -21.10
N LYS A 2 -48.30 -29.19 -20.43
CA LYS A 2 -47.17 -29.34 -19.48
C LYS A 2 -45.76 -29.24 -20.09
N TRP A 3 -45.30 -27.99 -20.24
CA TRP A 3 -43.87 -27.66 -20.30
C TRP A 3 -43.26 -27.82 -18.91
N LEU A 4 -42.14 -28.55 -18.83
CA LEU A 4 -41.37 -28.76 -17.62
C LEU A 4 -40.32 -27.63 -17.52
N THR A 5 -40.56 -26.65 -16.65
CA THR A 5 -39.62 -25.56 -16.40
C THR A 5 -38.49 -26.06 -15.50
N ILE A 6 -37.30 -26.20 -16.06
CA ILE A 6 -36.06 -26.46 -15.30
C ILE A 6 -35.55 -25.12 -14.78
N PHE A 7 -35.57 -24.93 -13.46
CA PHE A 7 -34.90 -23.81 -12.79
C PHE A 7 -33.41 -24.15 -12.66
N PHE A 8 -32.56 -23.54 -13.49
CA PHE A 8 -31.12 -23.54 -13.28
C PHE A 8 -30.80 -22.51 -12.18
N LEU A 9 -30.57 -22.99 -10.96
CA LEU A 9 -30.05 -22.19 -9.87
C LEU A 9 -28.56 -21.89 -10.18
N THR A 10 -28.27 -20.76 -10.80
CA THR A 10 -26.90 -20.31 -10.98
C THR A 10 -26.35 -19.86 -9.63
N VAL A 11 -25.49 -20.68 -9.02
CA VAL A 11 -24.62 -20.24 -7.92
C VAL A 11 -23.70 -19.18 -8.50
N GLY A 12 -23.98 -17.92 -8.20
CA GLY A 12 -23.10 -16.80 -8.51
C GLY A 12 -21.85 -16.92 -7.64
N LEU A 13 -20.79 -17.52 -8.18
CA LEU A 13 -19.45 -17.32 -7.63
C LEU A 13 -19.12 -15.85 -7.78
N VAL A 14 -19.20 -15.10 -6.68
CA VAL A 14 -18.69 -13.74 -6.61
C VAL A 14 -17.17 -13.85 -6.65
N TYR A 15 -16.58 -13.69 -7.83
CA TYR A 15 -15.15 -13.47 -7.95
C TYR A 15 -14.82 -12.08 -7.41
N SER A 16 -14.29 -12.04 -6.18
CA SER A 16 -13.58 -10.87 -5.69
C SER A 16 -12.28 -10.77 -6.51
N GLU A 17 -12.26 -9.90 -7.51
CA GLU A 17 -11.02 -9.47 -8.16
C GLU A 17 -10.11 -8.89 -7.06
N SER A 18 -9.12 -9.66 -6.63
CA SER A 18 -8.14 -9.17 -5.64
C SER A 18 -7.32 -8.10 -6.33
N ALA A 19 -7.65 -6.83 -6.10
CA ALA A 19 -6.87 -5.72 -6.62
C ALA A 19 -5.41 -5.90 -6.16
N ASP A 20 -4.49 -5.79 -7.10
CA ASP A 20 -3.05 -5.90 -6.83
C ASP A 20 -2.47 -4.57 -6.33
N LEU A 21 -1.34 -4.66 -5.64
CA LEU A 21 -0.54 -3.48 -5.30
C LEU A 21 -0.01 -2.81 -6.57
N LYS A 22 -0.40 -1.56 -6.82
CA LYS A 22 0.18 -0.77 -7.90
C LYS A 22 1.37 0.03 -7.40
N ILE A 23 2.50 -0.10 -8.09
CA ILE A 23 3.75 0.61 -7.81
C ILE A 23 4.10 1.48 -9.00
N GLU A 24 4.28 2.79 -8.78
CA GLU A 24 4.65 3.74 -9.82
C GLU A 24 5.85 4.56 -9.34
N ASP A 25 7.00 4.41 -9.99
CA ASP A 25 8.18 5.25 -9.73
C ASP A 25 7.99 6.63 -10.36
N LEU A 26 7.83 7.65 -9.53
CA LEU A 26 7.73 9.05 -9.97
C LEU A 26 9.12 9.65 -10.19
N THR A 27 10.08 9.26 -9.36
CA THR A 27 11.49 9.61 -9.50
C THR A 27 12.33 8.46 -9.02
N VAL A 28 13.26 7.98 -9.85
CA VAL A 28 14.19 6.93 -9.45
C VAL A 28 15.38 7.58 -8.73
N GLY A 29 15.60 7.17 -7.48
CA GLY A 29 16.72 7.62 -6.67
C GLY A 29 18.07 7.16 -7.20
N LYS A 30 19.14 7.79 -6.71
CA LYS A 30 20.54 7.48 -7.12
C LYS A 30 21.38 6.88 -6.00
N GLY A 31 20.90 6.91 -4.76
CA GLY A 31 21.65 6.37 -3.63
C GLY A 31 21.41 4.88 -3.43
N ARG A 32 21.64 4.41 -2.20
CA ARG A 32 21.54 2.99 -1.86
C ARG A 32 20.13 2.46 -2.10
N GLU A 33 20.05 1.22 -2.59
CA GLU A 33 18.79 0.49 -2.75
C GLU A 33 18.34 -0.10 -1.40
N ALA A 34 17.06 0.10 -1.07
CA ALA A 34 16.40 -0.48 0.09
C ALA A 34 16.11 -1.97 -0.12
N LYS A 35 16.61 -2.80 0.78
CA LYS A 35 16.40 -4.26 0.77
C LYS A 35 15.74 -4.71 2.07
N ILE A 36 15.10 -5.88 2.01
CA ILE A 36 14.54 -6.53 3.21
C ILE A 36 15.63 -6.62 4.30
N GLY A 37 15.27 -6.22 5.52
CA GLY A 37 16.17 -6.15 6.67
C GLY A 37 16.84 -4.78 6.87
N ASP A 38 16.87 -3.90 5.87
CA ASP A 38 17.38 -2.55 6.04
C ASP A 38 16.44 -1.68 6.89
N GLU A 39 17.03 -0.77 7.66
CA GLU A 39 16.29 0.34 8.26
C GLU A 39 16.13 1.44 7.21
N VAL A 40 14.89 1.80 6.89
CA VAL A 40 14.58 2.85 5.94
C VAL A 40 13.97 4.05 6.64
N THR A 41 14.31 5.25 6.18
CA THR A 41 13.71 6.51 6.60
C THR A 41 13.00 7.14 5.42
N VAL A 42 11.72 7.43 5.57
CA VAL A 42 10.89 7.96 4.49
C VAL A 42 10.12 9.21 4.90
N HIS A 43 9.85 10.06 3.92
CA HIS A 43 8.69 10.93 3.94
C HIS A 43 7.55 10.29 3.17
N TYR A 44 6.33 10.64 3.55
CA TYR A 44 5.13 10.18 2.89
C TYR A 44 3.94 11.09 3.18
N THR A 45 2.96 11.01 2.28
CA THR A 45 1.59 11.44 2.51
C THR A 45 0.63 10.34 2.05
N GLY A 46 -0.45 10.13 2.79
CA GLY A 46 -1.48 9.12 2.52
C GLY A 46 -2.85 9.74 2.29
N TRP A 47 -3.55 9.25 1.26
CA TRP A 47 -4.89 9.69 0.87
C TRP A 47 -5.84 8.51 0.65
N LEU A 48 -7.12 8.77 0.89
CA LEU A 48 -8.21 7.95 0.39
C LEU A 48 -8.42 8.25 -1.11
N THR A 49 -9.05 7.33 -1.84
CA THR A 49 -9.33 7.49 -3.27
C THR A 49 -10.25 8.67 -3.60
N ASN A 50 -10.99 9.19 -2.63
CA ASN A 50 -11.77 10.42 -2.75
C ASN A 50 -10.94 11.71 -2.57
N GLY A 51 -9.61 11.60 -2.48
CA GLY A 51 -8.69 12.73 -2.33
C GLY A 51 -8.53 13.22 -0.89
N LYS A 52 -9.24 12.65 0.10
CA LYS A 52 -9.08 13.03 1.50
C LYS A 52 -7.73 12.53 2.04
N LYS A 53 -6.84 13.45 2.38
CA LYS A 53 -5.61 13.16 3.12
C LYS A 53 -5.95 12.63 4.51
N PHE A 54 -5.31 11.54 4.94
CA PHE A 54 -5.50 10.95 6.26
C PHE A 54 -4.25 11.00 7.14
N ASP A 55 -3.06 11.03 6.54
CA ASP A 55 -1.79 11.10 7.27
C ASP A 55 -0.68 11.72 6.39
N SER A 56 0.28 12.41 7.00
CA SER A 56 1.44 13.02 6.35
C SER A 56 2.59 13.21 7.33
N SER A 57 3.72 12.57 7.06
CA SER A 57 4.96 12.83 7.79
C SER A 57 5.59 14.19 7.41
N VAL A 58 5.26 14.71 6.21
CA VAL A 58 5.73 16.01 5.73
C VAL A 58 5.05 17.14 6.52
N ASP A 59 3.74 17.03 6.75
CA ASP A 59 2.98 18.01 7.53
C ASP A 59 3.50 18.12 8.98
N ARG A 60 3.95 16.98 9.54
CA ARG A 60 4.56 16.90 10.87
C ARG A 60 6.06 17.23 10.88
N ASN A 61 6.67 17.45 9.72
CA ASN A 61 8.12 17.61 9.56
C ASN A 61 8.96 16.55 10.30
N THR A 62 8.44 15.32 10.36
CA THR A 62 9.05 14.22 11.14
C THR A 62 9.04 12.97 10.27
N PRO A 63 10.19 12.57 9.68
CA PRO A 63 10.29 11.36 8.88
C PRO A 63 9.92 10.10 9.68
N PHE A 64 9.42 9.10 8.97
CA PHE A 64 9.07 7.81 9.56
C PHE A 64 10.16 6.78 9.28
N LYS A 65 10.48 5.97 10.29
CA LYS A 65 11.52 4.94 10.23
C LYS A 65 10.95 3.57 10.54
N PHE A 66 11.36 2.58 9.76
CA PHE A 66 10.99 1.19 10.00
C PHE A 66 12.02 0.24 9.36
N ILE A 67 12.01 -1.02 9.81
CA ILE A 67 12.77 -2.12 9.23
C ILE A 67 11.93 -2.73 8.12
N LEU A 68 12.47 -2.71 6.89
CA LEU A 68 11.77 -3.17 5.71
C LEU A 68 11.57 -4.69 5.73
N GLY A 69 10.33 -5.14 5.53
CA GLY A 69 9.99 -6.57 5.47
C GLY A 69 9.87 -7.25 6.84
N ALA A 70 9.91 -6.48 7.93
CA ALA A 70 9.75 -6.99 9.29
C ALA A 70 8.28 -7.07 9.75
N GLY A 71 7.30 -6.72 8.89
CA GLY A 71 5.88 -6.70 9.26
C GLY A 71 5.50 -5.59 10.23
N MET A 72 6.33 -4.54 10.36
CA MET A 72 6.06 -3.39 11.22
C MET A 72 5.10 -2.36 10.60
N VAL A 73 4.85 -2.48 9.30
CA VAL A 73 3.96 -1.62 8.51
C VAL A 73 2.95 -2.49 7.75
N ILE A 74 1.98 -1.87 7.10
CA ILE A 74 1.02 -2.60 6.26
C ILE A 74 1.74 -3.36 5.14
N PRO A 75 1.24 -4.55 4.71
CA PRO A 75 1.89 -5.38 3.70
C PRO A 75 2.21 -4.66 2.39
N GLY A 76 1.36 -3.70 1.99
CA GLY A 76 1.59 -2.90 0.78
C GLY A 76 2.81 -2.00 0.87
N TRP A 77 3.20 -1.55 2.06
CA TRP A 77 4.44 -0.80 2.27
C TRP A 77 5.67 -1.71 2.25
N ASP A 78 5.62 -2.85 2.94
CA ASP A 78 6.73 -3.81 2.94
C ASP A 78 7.08 -4.29 1.52
N LYS A 79 6.06 -4.52 0.69
CA LYS A 79 6.25 -4.85 -0.74
C LYS A 79 6.61 -3.62 -1.57
N GLY A 80 5.94 -2.49 -1.33
CA GLY A 80 6.01 -1.30 -2.17
C GLY A 80 7.30 -0.50 -2.03
N VAL A 81 7.98 -0.56 -0.88
CA VAL A 81 9.24 0.18 -0.64
C VAL A 81 10.47 -0.62 -1.03
N ASN A 82 10.37 -1.95 -1.09
CA ASN A 82 11.47 -2.80 -1.53
C ASN A 82 11.95 -2.42 -2.94
N GLY A 83 13.27 -2.35 -3.12
CA GLY A 83 13.91 -1.95 -4.37
C GLY A 83 13.89 -0.44 -4.66
N MET A 84 13.29 0.40 -3.80
CA MET A 84 13.46 1.86 -3.93
C MET A 84 14.91 2.27 -3.67
N LYS A 85 15.39 3.30 -4.35
CA LYS A 85 16.71 3.91 -4.10
C LYS A 85 16.59 5.21 -3.33
N GLU A 86 17.53 5.49 -2.43
CA GLU A 86 17.59 6.78 -1.71
C GLU A 86 17.51 7.97 -2.69
N GLY A 87 16.69 8.96 -2.31
CA GLY A 87 16.29 10.11 -3.13
C GLY A 87 15.15 9.82 -4.10
N GLY A 88 14.63 8.59 -4.14
CA GLY A 88 13.54 8.18 -5.01
C GLY A 88 12.16 8.52 -4.45
N LYS A 89 11.19 8.75 -5.35
CA LYS A 89 9.78 9.01 -5.07
C LYS A 89 8.92 7.98 -5.78
N ARG A 90 7.97 7.40 -5.05
CA ARG A 90 7.09 6.35 -5.55
C ARG A 90 5.66 6.61 -5.11
N LYS A 91 4.71 6.34 -6.00
CA LYS A 91 3.30 6.28 -5.68
C LYS A 91 2.89 4.83 -5.50
N LEU A 92 2.23 4.54 -4.39
CA LEU A 92 1.68 3.22 -4.07
C LEU A 92 0.17 3.31 -4.03
N THR A 93 -0.52 2.48 -4.82
CA THR A 93 -1.96 2.26 -4.66
C THR A 93 -2.17 0.90 -4.02
N ILE A 94 -2.60 0.93 -2.76
CA ILE A 94 -2.60 -0.24 -1.88
C ILE A 94 -4.06 -0.71 -1.72
N PRO A 95 -4.39 -1.92 -2.18
CA PRO A 95 -5.71 -2.50 -1.98
C PRO A 95 -5.94 -2.78 -0.48
N SER A 96 -7.20 -2.80 -0.06
CA SER A 96 -7.53 -2.90 1.37
C SER A 96 -6.95 -4.15 2.05
N GLN A 97 -6.85 -5.28 1.34
CA GLN A 97 -6.26 -6.53 1.87
C GLN A 97 -4.76 -6.40 2.18
N MET A 98 -4.06 -5.45 1.57
CA MET A 98 -2.66 -5.12 1.87
C MET A 98 -2.52 -3.83 2.68
N GLY A 99 -3.63 -3.27 3.16
CA GLY A 99 -3.74 -2.08 4.01
C GLY A 99 -4.41 -2.41 5.35
N TYR A 100 -5.55 -1.78 5.63
CA TYR A 100 -6.27 -1.92 6.92
C TYR A 100 -7.52 -2.82 6.84
N GLY A 101 -7.71 -3.54 5.74
CA GLY A 101 -8.71 -4.59 5.57
C GLY A 101 -10.15 -4.16 5.85
N THR A 102 -10.97 -5.12 6.27
CA THR A 102 -12.40 -4.94 6.55
C THR A 102 -12.68 -4.14 7.82
N ARG A 103 -11.68 -3.92 8.67
CA ARG A 103 -11.85 -3.18 9.93
C ARG A 103 -11.64 -1.68 9.76
N GLY A 104 -10.72 -1.27 8.90
CA GLY A 104 -10.26 0.12 8.84
C GLY A 104 -9.50 0.53 10.11
N VAL A 105 -9.11 1.80 10.20
CA VAL A 105 -8.45 2.37 11.38
C VAL A 105 -8.56 3.89 11.39
N GLY A 106 -8.91 4.48 12.54
CA GLY A 106 -9.02 5.94 12.69
C GLY A 106 -9.86 6.59 11.57
N PRO A 107 -9.28 7.51 10.75
CA PRO A 107 -9.97 8.15 9.64
C PRO A 107 -10.14 7.28 8.38
N ILE A 108 -9.60 6.06 8.36
CA ILE A 108 -9.61 5.14 7.22
C ILE A 108 -10.78 4.16 7.36
N PRO A 109 -11.75 4.17 6.44
CA PRO A 109 -12.90 3.29 6.53
C PRO A 109 -12.55 1.82 6.20
N PRO A 110 -13.41 0.87 6.60
CA PRO A 110 -13.39 -0.50 6.11
C PRO A 110 -13.22 -0.62 4.60
N ASN A 111 -12.43 -1.59 4.15
CA ASN A 111 -12.22 -1.92 2.74
C ASN A 111 -11.66 -0.77 1.88
N ALA A 112 -11.06 0.25 2.49
CA ALA A 112 -10.48 1.37 1.77
C ALA A 112 -9.26 0.96 0.95
N THR A 113 -9.22 1.40 -0.31
CA THR A 113 -7.98 1.49 -1.08
C THR A 113 -7.23 2.76 -0.68
N LEU A 114 -5.93 2.64 -0.49
CA LEU A 114 -5.08 3.74 -0.03
C LEU A 114 -4.15 4.18 -1.15
N VAL A 115 -3.90 5.48 -1.24
CA VAL A 115 -2.90 6.04 -2.14
C VAL A 115 -1.82 6.69 -1.28
N PHE A 116 -0.56 6.35 -1.53
CA PHE A 116 0.57 6.95 -0.84
C PHE A 116 1.55 7.52 -1.86
N ASP A 117 2.07 8.71 -1.56
CA ASP A 117 3.30 9.21 -2.14
C ASP A 117 4.38 9.02 -1.10
N VAL A 118 5.46 8.32 -1.47
CA VAL A 118 6.56 7.95 -0.58
C VAL A 118 7.87 8.46 -1.17
N GLU A 119 8.66 9.14 -0.35
CA GLU A 119 10.01 9.59 -0.66
C GLU A 119 11.01 8.87 0.25
N LEU A 120 11.95 8.14 -0.34
CA LEU A 120 12.97 7.42 0.41
C LEU A 120 14.16 8.34 0.70
N LEU A 121 14.31 8.76 1.96
CA LEU A 121 15.34 9.71 2.37
C LEU A 121 16.66 9.01 2.69
N LYS A 122 16.59 7.86 3.38
CA LYS A 122 17.76 7.15 3.86
C LYS A 122 17.53 5.65 3.93
N VAL A 123 18.56 4.90 3.61
CA VAL A 123 18.69 3.45 3.81
C VAL A 123 19.93 3.22 4.67
N LYS A 124 19.74 2.54 5.78
CA LYS A 124 20.80 2.08 6.66
C LYS A 124 20.79 0.56 6.67
N SER A 125 21.95 -0.04 6.36
CA SER A 125 22.06 -1.49 6.28
C SER A 125 21.59 -2.15 7.57
N GLY A 126 20.71 -3.14 7.45
CA GLY A 126 20.48 -4.11 8.52
C GLY A 126 21.79 -4.83 8.85
N LYS A 127 22.00 -5.15 10.13
CA LYS A 127 23.08 -6.06 10.55
C LYS A 127 22.64 -7.50 10.35
#